data_AF-A0A484KA47-F1
#
_entry.id   AF-A0A484KA47-F1
#
_cell.length_a   1.000
_cell.length_b   1.000
_cell.length_c   1.000
_cell.angle_alpha   90.00
_cell.angle_beta   90.00
_cell.angle_gamma   90.00
#
_symmetry.space_group_name_H-M   'P 1'
#
loop_
_entity.id
_entity.type
_entity.pdbx_description
1 polymer ?
#
loop_
_entity_poly.entity_id
_entity_poly.type
_entity_poly.pdbx_seq_one_letter_code
_entity_poly.pdbx_strand_id
1 'polypeptide(L)'
;MLAEVHTCHSELQDHKTKAKCLVDELGSLLDDTVATMQSAKYNLACAMDRDIDCDLDYETTLTERPSIVSSKTLIEVAMVMAAVCSMVKKDYAMQEKIISSLNLKSSTGELETYCLMWSLRPFIDDEIMQRAWKLVH
;
A
#
# COMPACT_ATOMS: atom_id res chain seq x y z
N MET A 1 -25.40 30.10 5.30
CA MET A 1 -24.26 30.33 4.39
C MET A 1 -22.91 30.44 5.11
N LEU A 2 -22.54 31.53 5.80
CA LEU A 2 -21.17 31.64 6.38
C LEU A 2 -20.87 30.58 7.46
N ALA A 3 -21.83 30.29 8.35
CA ALA A 3 -21.68 29.26 9.37
C ALA A 3 -21.52 27.85 8.77
N GLU A 4 -22.33 27.51 7.77
CA GLU A 4 -22.28 26.21 7.07
C GLU A 4 -20.96 26.02 6.32
N VAL A 5 -20.42 27.08 5.72
CA VAL A 5 -19.12 27.03 5.04
C VAL A 5 -17.98 26.84 6.03
N HIS A 6 -18.04 27.49 7.20
CA HIS A 6 -17.06 27.25 8.26
C HIS A 6 -17.11 25.83 8.81
N THR A 7 -18.31 25.28 9.02
CA THR A 7 -18.48 23.88 9.43
C THR A 7 -17.91 22.92 8.38
N CYS A 8 -18.28 23.10 7.12
CA CYS A 8 -17.79 22.28 6.01
C CYS A 8 -16.25 22.34 5.88
N HIS A 9 -15.67 23.54 5.99
CA HIS A 9 -14.21 23.69 5.97
C HIS A 9 -13.55 22.95 7.14
N SER A 10 -14.11 23.05 8.35
CA SER A 10 -13.58 22.35 9.52
C SER A 10 -13.65 20.83 9.37
N GLU A 11 -14.77 20.30 8.90
CA GLU A 11 -14.95 18.87 8.63
C GLU A 11 -13.96 18.37 7.58
N LEU A 12 -13.74 19.14 6.51
CA LEU A 12 -12.78 18.80 5.47
C LEU A 12 -11.33 18.71 6.00
N GLN A 13 -10.94 19.62 6.92
CA GLN A 13 -9.64 19.56 7.58
C GLN A 13 -9.51 18.36 8.52
N ASP A 14 -10.58 18.00 9.22
CA ASP A 14 -10.63 16.80 10.05
C ASP A 14 -10.48 15.53 9.19
N HIS A 15 -11.21 15.42 8.09
CA HIS A 15 -11.09 14.33 7.13
C HIS A 15 -9.67 14.23 6.54
N LYS A 16 -9.06 15.36 6.17
CA LYS A 16 -7.66 15.42 5.73
C LYS A 16 -6.71 14.84 6.78
N THR A 17 -6.90 15.21 8.04
CA THR A 17 -6.06 14.73 9.15
C THR A 17 -6.21 13.23 9.36
N LYS A 18 -7.45 12.73 9.36
CA LYS A 18 -7.73 11.29 9.46
C LYS A 18 -7.12 10.49 8.30
N ALA A 19 -7.28 10.99 7.07
CA ALA A 19 -6.69 10.37 5.90
C ALA A 19 -5.16 10.31 5.99
N LYS A 20 -4.52 11.37 6.48
CA LYS A 20 -3.07 11.40 6.72
C LYS A 20 -2.64 10.29 7.69
N CYS A 21 -3.32 10.17 8.83
CA CYS A 21 -3.03 9.13 9.82
C CYS A 21 -3.11 7.72 9.21
N LEU A 22 -4.15 7.44 8.42
CA LEU A 22 -4.30 6.15 7.74
C LEU A 22 -3.18 5.87 6.74
N VAL A 23 -2.73 6.89 6.01
CA VAL A 23 -1.63 6.77 5.04
C VAL A 23 -0.30 6.52 5.73
N ASP A 24 -0.05 7.19 6.86
CA ASP A 24 1.16 7.02 7.67
C ASP A 24 1.19 5.63 8.33
N GLU A 25 0.04 5.14 8.82
CA GLU A 25 -0.13 3.79 9.36
C GLU A 25 0.11 2.73 8.28
N LEU A 26 -0.49 2.89 7.10
CA LEU A 26 -0.26 2.01 5.95
C LEU A 26 1.22 1.99 5.53
N GLY A 27 1.90 3.14 5.60
CA GLY A 27 3.34 3.24 5.38
C GLY A 27 4.14 2.41 6.37
N SER A 28 3.85 2.55 7.66
CA SER A 28 4.52 1.81 8.74
C SER A 28 4.32 0.30 8.59
N LEU A 29 3.10 -0.14 8.27
CA LEU A 29 2.80 -1.57 8.04
C LEU A 29 3.59 -2.17 6.86
N LEU A 30 3.80 -1.38 5.80
CA LEU A 30 4.64 -1.79 4.68
C LEU A 30 6.10 -1.95 5.12
N ASP A 31 6.63 -1.00 5.89
CA ASP A 31 8.00 -1.05 6.41
C ASP A 31 8.20 -2.26 7.34
N ASP A 32 7.25 -2.54 8.23
CA ASP A 32 7.26 -3.70 9.13
C ASP A 32 7.25 -5.03 8.35
N THR A 33 6.46 -5.10 7.27
CA THR A 33 6.41 -6.27 6.40
C THR A 33 7.74 -6.49 5.69
N VAL A 34 8.35 -5.41 5.17
CA VAL A 34 9.67 -5.48 4.53
C VAL A 34 10.74 -5.95 5.52
N ALA A 35 10.74 -5.43 6.75
CA ALA A 35 11.67 -5.84 7.80
C ALA A 35 11.49 -7.32 8.18
N THR A 36 10.24 -7.78 8.31
CA THR A 36 9.92 -9.18 8.62
C THR A 36 10.38 -10.12 7.50
N MET A 37 10.15 -9.76 6.24
CA MET A 37 10.61 -10.54 5.09
C MET A 37 12.15 -10.63 5.02
N GLN A 38 12.85 -9.53 5.29
CA GLN A 38 14.32 -9.51 5.33
C GLN A 38 14.88 -10.37 6.46
N SER A 39 14.29 -10.28 7.66
CA SER A 39 14.66 -11.12 8.80
C SER A 39 14.44 -12.61 8.50
N ALA A 40 13.29 -12.97 7.95
CA ALA A 40 13.00 -14.34 7.55
C ALA A 40 13.99 -14.87 6.50
N LYS A 41 14.35 -14.04 5.51
CA LYS A 41 15.36 -14.38 4.50
C LYS A 41 16.74 -14.62 5.10
N TYR A 42 17.16 -13.78 6.04
CA TYR A 42 18.44 -13.94 6.74
C TYR A 42 18.48 -15.23 7.57
N ASN A 43 17.41 -15.49 8.33
CA ASN A 43 17.30 -16.72 9.13
C ASN A 43 17.35 -17.99 8.26
N LEU A 44 16.70 -17.98 7.09
CA LEU A 44 16.77 -19.09 6.13
C LEU A 44 18.19 -19.32 5.60
N ALA A 45 18.91 -18.24 5.25
CA ALA A 45 20.28 -18.33 4.78
C ALA A 45 21.23 -18.88 5.85
N CYS A 46 21.07 -18.44 7.11
CA CYS A 46 21.85 -18.97 8.23
C CYS A 46 21.54 -20.44 8.58
N ALA A 47 20.32 -20.93 8.30
CA ALA A 47 19.98 -22.33 8.48
C ALA A 47 20.68 -23.22 7.44
N MET A 48 20.74 -22.78 6.18
CA MET A 48 21.40 -23.53 5.09
C MET A 48 22.93 -23.58 5.22
N ASP A 49 23.56 -22.56 5.82
CA ASP A 49 25.01 -22.51 6.03
C ASP A 49 25.49 -23.47 7.15
N ARG A 50 24.59 -23.94 8.01
CA ARG A 50 24.90 -24.91 9.09
C ARG A 50 24.77 -26.38 8.68
N ASP A 51 24.14 -26.66 7.54
CA ASP A 51 23.95 -28.03 7.03
C ASP A 51 25.11 -28.51 6.10
N ILE A 52 26.16 -27.70 5.92
CA ILE A 52 27.39 -28.09 5.19
C ILE A 52 28.43 -28.62 6.21
N ASP A 53 28.06 -29.61 7.01
CA ASP A 53 28.99 -30.50 7.71
C ASP A 53 28.30 -31.83 8.04
N CYS A 54 27.76 -32.50 7.02
CA CYS A 54 27.41 -33.92 7.11
C CYS A 54 27.76 -34.62 5.79
N ASP A 55 28.68 -35.57 5.92
CA ASP A 55 29.22 -36.43 4.88
C ASP A 55 28.14 -37.31 4.21
N LEU A 56 28.47 -37.73 3.00
CA LEU A 56 27.71 -38.40 1.96
C LEU A 56 26.90 -39.66 2.39
N ASP A 57 25.67 -39.83 1.89
CA ASP A 57 25.22 -40.96 1.02
C ASP A 57 23.68 -41.11 0.99
N TYR A 58 23.21 -41.73 -0.10
CA TYR A 58 21.89 -42.32 -0.42
C TYR A 58 20.75 -41.47 -1.04
N GLU A 59 20.59 -41.73 -2.34
CA GLU A 59 19.39 -41.83 -3.19
C GLU A 59 18.09 -41.04 -2.91
N THR A 60 17.73 -40.28 -3.96
CA THR A 60 16.45 -40.36 -4.68
C THR A 60 15.16 -40.51 -3.87
N THR A 61 14.59 -39.37 -3.46
CA THR A 61 13.15 -39.14 -3.65
C THR A 61 12.92 -37.73 -4.19
N LEU A 62 12.47 -37.66 -5.44
CA LEU A 62 11.86 -36.49 -6.06
C LEU A 62 10.57 -36.15 -5.31
N THR A 63 10.68 -35.46 -4.18
CA THR A 63 9.52 -34.95 -3.44
C THR A 63 9.36 -33.47 -3.78
N GLU A 64 8.59 -33.25 -4.84
CA GLU A 64 7.87 -32.03 -5.21
C GLU A 64 8.16 -30.77 -4.39
N ARG A 65 9.20 -30.04 -4.81
CA ARG A 65 9.44 -28.58 -4.73
C ARG A 65 8.32 -27.74 -4.06
N PRO A 66 8.21 -27.68 -2.71
CA PRO A 66 7.25 -26.81 -2.02
C PRO A 66 7.78 -25.36 -1.90
N SER A 67 9.09 -25.17 -2.08
CA SER A 67 9.81 -23.92 -1.79
C SER A 67 9.57 -22.80 -2.83
N ILE A 68 9.39 -23.14 -4.11
CA ILE A 68 9.37 -22.14 -5.19
C ILE A 68 7.98 -21.58 -5.47
N VAL A 69 6.93 -22.36 -5.23
CA VAL A 69 5.53 -21.91 -5.35
C VAL A 69 5.15 -20.95 -4.21
N SER A 70 5.68 -21.19 -3.00
CA SER A 70 5.48 -20.31 -1.84
C SER A 70 6.19 -18.95 -2.02
N SER A 71 7.43 -18.95 -2.52
CA SER A 71 8.20 -17.72 -2.76
C SER A 71 7.55 -16.81 -3.80
N LYS A 72 7.04 -17.36 -4.92
CA LYS A 72 6.39 -16.58 -5.97
C LYS A 72 5.13 -15.86 -5.46
N THR A 73 4.31 -16.56 -4.69
CA THR A 73 3.08 -16.01 -4.10
C THR A 73 3.40 -14.88 -3.12
N LEU A 74 4.41 -15.05 -2.27
CA LEU A 74 4.86 -14.00 -1.33
C LEU A 74 5.37 -12.74 -2.05
N ILE A 75 6.09 -12.92 -3.17
CA ILE A 75 6.55 -11.81 -4.01
C ILE A 75 5.34 -11.08 -4.63
N GLU A 76 4.35 -11.82 -5.13
CA GLU A 76 3.13 -11.24 -5.70
C GLU A 76 2.35 -10.44 -4.66
N VAL A 77 2.18 -10.96 -3.43
CA VAL A 77 1.54 -10.23 -2.33
C VAL A 77 2.31 -8.96 -1.97
N ALA A 78 3.63 -9.05 -1.83
CA ALA A 78 4.47 -7.89 -1.51
C ALA A 78 4.39 -6.80 -2.59
N MET A 79 4.40 -7.20 -3.88
CA MET A 79 4.26 -6.29 -5.01
C MET A 79 2.90 -5.60 -5.03
N VAL A 80 1.81 -6.34 -4.79
CA VAL A 80 0.46 -5.76 -4.73
C VAL A 80 0.35 -4.81 -3.54
N MET A 81 0.87 -5.17 -2.37
CA MET A 81 0.85 -4.32 -1.19
C MET A 81 1.63 -3.01 -1.39
N ALA A 82 2.85 -3.10 -1.95
CA ALA A 82 3.66 -1.92 -2.28
C ALA A 82 2.98 -1.02 -3.31
N ALA A 83 2.30 -1.61 -4.31
CA ALA A 83 1.53 -0.88 -5.30
C ALA A 83 0.34 -0.15 -4.65
N VAL A 84 -0.46 -0.83 -3.83
CA VAL A 84 -1.58 -0.22 -3.09
C VAL A 84 -1.09 0.94 -2.22
N CYS A 85 -0.04 0.74 -1.41
CA CYS A 85 0.53 1.81 -0.59
C CYS A 85 0.95 3.02 -1.43
N SER A 86 1.59 2.77 -2.58
CA SER A 86 2.05 3.82 -3.48
C SER A 86 0.88 4.59 -4.12
N MET A 87 -0.17 3.89 -4.54
CA MET A 87 -1.38 4.50 -5.11
C MET A 87 -2.09 5.37 -4.09
N VAL A 88 -2.34 4.84 -2.89
CA VAL A 88 -3.04 5.55 -1.81
C VAL A 88 -2.23 6.78 -1.35
N LYS A 89 -0.90 6.68 -1.23
CA LYS A 89 -0.03 7.84 -0.91
C LYS A 89 -0.14 8.95 -1.95
N LYS A 90 -0.14 8.61 -3.24
CA LYS A 90 -0.28 9.60 -4.33
C LYS A 90 -1.67 10.24 -4.35
N ASP A 91 -2.71 9.43 -4.15
CA ASP A 91 -4.09 9.90 -4.09
C ASP A 91 -4.30 10.87 -2.90
N TYR A 92 -3.80 10.51 -1.71
CA TYR A 92 -3.81 11.41 -0.56
C TYR A 92 -3.05 12.72 -0.85
N ALA A 93 -1.85 12.66 -1.44
CA ALA A 93 -1.09 13.87 -1.75
C ALA A 93 -1.81 14.80 -2.73
N MET A 94 -2.62 14.24 -3.64
CA MET A 94 -3.50 15.02 -4.52
C MET A 94 -4.63 15.66 -3.72
N GLN A 95 -5.34 14.87 -2.90
CA GLN A 95 -6.44 15.38 -2.07
C GLN A 95 -5.96 16.47 -1.10
N GLU A 96 -4.80 16.31 -0.48
CA GLU A 96 -4.20 17.30 0.43
C GLU A 96 -3.95 18.62 -0.29
N LYS A 97 -3.43 18.60 -1.52
CA LYS A 97 -3.23 19.80 -2.35
C LYS A 97 -4.55 20.48 -2.68
N ILE A 98 -5.56 19.72 -3.10
CA ILE A 98 -6.89 20.23 -3.38
C ILE A 98 -7.44 20.93 -2.13
N ILE A 99 -7.50 20.22 -0.99
CA ILE A 99 -8.05 20.74 0.26
C ILE A 99 -7.29 21.99 0.74
N SER A 100 -5.96 22.02 0.56
CA SER A 100 -5.14 23.18 0.97
C SER A 100 -5.30 24.38 0.03
N SER A 101 -5.71 24.16 -1.22
CA SER A 101 -5.98 25.23 -2.19
C SER A 101 -7.40 25.80 -2.12
N LEU A 102 -8.35 25.00 -1.60
CA LEU A 102 -9.74 25.39 -1.47
C LEU A 102 -9.89 26.58 -0.52
N ASN A 103 -10.57 27.62 -0.99
CA ASN A 103 -10.87 28.79 -0.20
C ASN A 103 -12.15 29.48 -0.72
N LEU A 104 -12.64 30.49 0.01
CA LEU A 104 -13.87 31.21 -0.35
C LEU A 104 -13.84 31.92 -1.73
N LYS A 105 -12.65 32.06 -2.32
CA LYS A 105 -12.42 32.70 -3.62
C LYS A 105 -12.13 31.70 -4.74
N SER A 106 -12.15 30.40 -4.46
CA SER A 106 -12.00 29.38 -5.50
C SER A 106 -13.04 29.58 -6.59
N SER A 107 -12.58 29.63 -7.84
CA SER A 107 -13.43 29.79 -9.00
C SER A 107 -14.25 28.52 -9.28
N THR A 108 -15.37 28.67 -9.99
CA THR A 108 -16.19 27.53 -10.41
C THR A 108 -15.38 26.52 -11.22
N GLY A 109 -14.50 26.97 -12.12
CA GLY A 109 -13.66 26.08 -12.93
C GLY A 109 -12.63 25.30 -12.12
N GLU A 110 -12.04 25.90 -11.08
CA GLU A 110 -11.19 25.17 -10.13
C GLU A 110 -11.98 24.10 -9.38
N LEU A 111 -13.18 24.45 -8.90
CA LEU A 111 -14.03 23.51 -8.17
C LEU A 111 -14.48 22.34 -9.06
N GLU A 112 -14.88 22.61 -10.30
CA GLU A 112 -15.21 21.58 -11.29
C GLU A 112 -14.02 20.65 -11.57
N THR A 113 -12.81 21.21 -11.68
CA THR A 113 -11.58 20.44 -11.85
C THR A 113 -11.33 19.52 -10.65
N TYR A 114 -11.51 20.03 -9.43
CA TYR A 114 -11.37 19.23 -8.21
C TYR A 114 -12.41 18.12 -8.11
N CYS A 115 -13.67 18.40 -8.44
CA CYS A 115 -14.74 17.39 -8.52
C CYS A 115 -14.41 16.30 -9.55
N LEU A 116 -13.84 16.67 -10.70
CA LEU A 116 -13.42 15.73 -11.73
C LEU A 116 -12.27 14.84 -11.23
N MET A 117 -11.24 15.43 -10.63
CA MET A 117 -10.11 14.66 -10.07
C MET A 117 -10.57 13.68 -8.99
N TRP A 118 -11.52 14.09 -8.14
CA TRP A 118 -12.12 13.21 -7.15
C TRP A 118 -12.89 12.04 -7.78
N SER A 119 -13.66 12.31 -8.83
CA SER A 119 -14.48 11.30 -9.51
C SER A 119 -13.63 10.29 -10.27
N LEU A 120 -12.57 10.76 -10.93
CA LEU A 120 -11.71 9.93 -11.76
C LEU A 120 -10.69 9.11 -10.96
N ARG A 121 -10.34 9.53 -9.73
CA ARG A 121 -9.33 8.87 -8.87
C ARG A 121 -8.06 8.48 -9.68
N PRO A 122 -7.40 9.44 -10.34
CA PRO A 122 -6.39 9.16 -11.38
C PRO A 122 -5.16 8.38 -10.90
N PHE A 123 -4.94 8.25 -9.59
CA PHE A 123 -3.83 7.50 -9.00
C PHE A 123 -4.20 6.08 -8.57
N ILE A 124 -5.48 5.71 -8.67
CA ILE A 124 -5.98 4.40 -8.26
C ILE A 124 -6.18 3.53 -9.50
N ASP A 125 -5.47 2.41 -9.53
CA ASP A 125 -5.69 1.35 -10.52
C ASP A 125 -6.67 0.32 -9.93
N ASP A 126 -7.87 0.28 -10.48
CA ASP A 126 -8.92 -0.62 -10.01
C ASP A 126 -8.57 -2.11 -10.23
N GLU A 127 -7.72 -2.47 -11.21
CA GLU A 127 -7.27 -3.86 -11.39
C GLU A 127 -6.34 -4.28 -10.24
N ILE A 128 -5.43 -3.40 -9.82
CA ILE A 128 -4.55 -3.68 -8.67
C ILE A 128 -5.38 -3.79 -7.39
N MET A 129 -6.37 -2.92 -7.20
CA MET A 129 -7.29 -2.99 -6.06
C MET A 129 -8.09 -4.30 -6.05
N GLN A 130 -8.59 -4.74 -7.22
CA GLN A 130 -9.28 -6.03 -7.33
C GLN A 130 -8.35 -7.21 -7.04
N ARG A 131 -7.08 -7.17 -7.48
CA ARG A 131 -6.08 -8.19 -7.14
C ARG A 131 -5.82 -8.20 -5.64
N ALA A 132 -5.64 -7.04 -5.02
CA ALA A 132 -5.46 -6.92 -3.57
C ALA A 132 -6.64 -7.54 -2.81
N TRP A 133 -7.88 -7.28 -3.24
CA TRP A 133 -9.07 -7.85 -2.61
C TRP A 133 -9.10 -9.38 -2.65
N LYS A 134 -8.68 -9.98 -3.78
CA LYS A 134 -8.57 -11.44 -3.94
C LYS A 134 -7.47 -12.09 -3.09
N LEU A 135 -6.56 -11.32 -2.50
CA LEU A 135 -5.52 -11.84 -1.60
C LEU A 135 -6.00 -11.88 -0.14
N VAL A 136 -7.10 -11.18 0.18
CA VAL A 136 -7.65 -11.07 1.55
C VAL A 136 -8.91 -11.91 1.74
N HIS A 137 -9.54 -12.38 0.66
CA HIS A 137 -10.69 -13.29 0.62
C HIS A 137 -10.32 -14.62 -0.01
#